data_AF-A0A1A9VZE9-F1
#
_entry.id   AF-A0A1A9VZE9-F1
#
_cell.length_a   1.000
_cell.length_b   1.000
_cell.length_c   1.000
_cell.angle_alpha   90.00
_cell.angle_beta   90.00
_cell.angle_gamma   90.00
#
_symmetry.space_group_name_H-M   'P 1'
#
loop_
_entity.id
_entity.type
_entity.pdbx_description
1 polymer ?
#
loop_
_entity_poly.entity_id
_entity_poly.type
_entity_poly.pdbx_seq_one_letter_code
_entity_poly.pdbx_strand_id
1 'polypeptide(L)'
;MIYLLAGQSTFKSNLYKCYVLHHSLSSIGAGNCGRITAVIKLGLRNPIHNGHALLMQDTKRQLLERGFKKPVLLLHPLGGWTKDDDVPLPIRMAQHQAVLDSGVLKREDTILAIFPSPMMYAGPTEVQWHAKARMNAGANFYIVGRDPAGMPHPDKQMYPDGNLYDGTHGSRVLKLAQGLDNLEILPFRVAAYDRSTASMAFFEPKRKENFEFISGTKMRTLAKTGTNPPIGFMEPKAWQILAEYYKSVIQN
;
A
#
# COMPACT_ATOMS: atom_id res chain seq x y z
N MET A 1 15.42 16.42 28.90
CA MET A 1 16.06 15.10 29.09
C MET A 1 15.05 14.05 28.62
N ILE A 2 15.40 13.21 27.65
CA ILE A 2 14.52 12.11 27.17
C ILE A 2 15.01 10.83 27.83
N TYR A 3 14.16 10.18 28.63
CA TYR A 3 14.48 8.89 29.24
C TYR A 3 13.92 7.76 28.39
N LEU A 4 14.68 6.67 28.25
CA LEU A 4 14.23 5.42 27.62
C LEU A 4 14.13 4.33 28.69
N LEU A 5 13.00 3.63 28.73
CA LEU A 5 12.81 2.45 29.57
C LEU A 5 12.90 1.22 28.68
N ALA A 6 13.80 0.30 29.02
CA ALA A 6 13.97 -0.98 28.35
C ALA A 6 13.82 -2.12 29.36
N GLY A 7 13.21 -3.23 28.93
CA GLY A 7 12.97 -4.39 29.78
C GLY A 7 12.24 -5.50 29.02
N GLN A 8 12.04 -6.64 29.67
CA GLN A 8 11.20 -7.70 29.12
C GLN A 8 9.73 -7.31 29.25
N SER A 9 9.01 -7.35 28.14
CA SER A 9 7.59 -7.03 28.08
C SER A 9 6.74 -8.29 28.11
N THR A 10 5.75 -8.33 29.00
CA THR A 10 4.70 -9.36 29.00
C THR A 10 3.35 -8.70 28.78
N PHE A 11 2.65 -9.07 27.72
CA PHE A 11 1.29 -8.57 27.45
C PHE A 11 0.29 -9.35 28.31
N LYS A 12 -0.48 -8.64 29.15
CA LYS A 12 -1.48 -9.24 30.04
C LYS A 12 -2.77 -9.66 29.31
N SER A 13 -3.01 -9.09 28.13
CA SER A 13 -4.18 -9.38 27.31
C SER A 13 -3.87 -9.10 25.84
N ASN A 14 -4.71 -9.64 24.95
CA ASN A 14 -4.67 -9.29 23.54
C ASN A 14 -5.09 -7.83 23.36
N LEU A 15 -4.19 -6.98 22.85
CA LEU A 15 -4.40 -5.54 22.70
C LEU A 15 -5.33 -5.16 21.54
N TYR A 16 -5.43 -6.05 20.55
CA TYR A 16 -6.25 -5.82 19.37
C TYR A 16 -6.99 -7.11 19.02
N LYS A 17 -8.29 -7.02 18.70
CA LYS A 17 -8.90 -8.01 17.81
C LYS A 17 -8.17 -7.84 16.48
N CYS A 18 -7.31 -8.78 16.14
CA CYS A 18 -6.71 -8.80 14.81
C CYS A 18 -7.88 -8.80 13.82
N TYR A 19 -8.15 -7.66 13.17
CA TYR A 19 -9.12 -7.56 12.07
C TYR A 19 -8.47 -8.23 10.87
N VAL A 20 -8.37 -9.54 10.96
CA VAL A 20 -8.19 -10.35 9.79
C VAL A 20 -9.60 -10.62 9.31
N LEU A 21 -9.97 -9.95 8.21
CA LEU A 21 -11.30 -10.14 7.66
C LEU A 21 -11.51 -11.59 7.19
N HIS A 22 -10.42 -12.35 6.94
CA HIS A 22 -10.42 -13.81 6.77
C HIS A 22 -9.05 -14.47 7.12
N HIS A 23 -9.04 -15.43 8.05
CA HIS A 23 -7.90 -16.26 8.56
C HIS A 23 -6.74 -15.58 9.33
N SER A 24 -6.51 -15.93 10.60
CA SER A 24 -5.43 -15.34 11.41
C SER A 24 -4.04 -15.44 10.74
N LEU A 25 -3.18 -14.42 10.88
CA LEU A 25 -1.81 -14.46 10.35
C LEU A 25 -1.00 -15.66 10.87
N SER A 26 -1.31 -16.18 12.06
CA SER A 26 -0.73 -17.41 12.61
C SER A 26 -1.09 -18.67 11.81
N SER A 27 -2.23 -18.68 11.12
CA SER A 27 -2.63 -19.78 10.21
C SER A 27 -1.88 -19.78 8.88
N ILE A 28 -1.18 -18.69 8.53
CA ILE A 28 -0.31 -18.62 7.34
C ILE A 28 1.04 -19.32 7.61
N GLY A 29 1.49 -19.37 8.86
CA GLY A 29 2.78 -19.95 9.25
C GLY A 29 2.74 -21.36 9.87
N ALA A 30 1.58 -21.86 10.30
CA ALA A 30 1.49 -23.07 11.15
C ALA A 30 0.93 -24.33 10.46
N GLY A 31 0.67 -24.30 9.15
CA GLY A 31 0.14 -25.46 8.43
C GLY A 31 1.14 -26.04 7.44
N ASN A 32 1.36 -27.36 7.50
CA ASN A 32 2.12 -28.17 6.53
C ASN A 32 1.44 -28.24 5.13
N CYS A 33 0.75 -27.19 4.71
CA CYS A 33 0.09 -27.04 3.42
C CYS A 33 1.00 -26.19 2.52
N GLY A 34 1.38 -26.71 1.35
CA GLY A 34 2.46 -26.19 0.50
C GLY A 34 2.62 -24.68 0.51
N ARG A 35 3.85 -24.22 0.84
CA ARG A 35 4.32 -22.82 0.92
C ARG A 35 3.39 -21.84 0.19
N ILE A 36 2.48 -21.22 0.94
CA ILE A 36 1.66 -20.11 0.43
C ILE A 36 2.64 -19.03 -0.02
N THR A 37 2.62 -18.71 -1.30
CA THR A 37 3.46 -17.65 -1.84
C THR A 37 2.75 -16.32 -1.61
N ALA A 38 3.08 -15.64 -0.52
CA ALA A 38 2.47 -14.37 -0.16
C ALA A 38 3.21 -13.19 -0.83
N VAL A 39 2.45 -12.44 -1.63
CA VAL A 39 2.85 -11.18 -2.25
C VAL A 39 2.33 -10.04 -1.43
N ILE A 40 3.20 -9.10 -1.09
CA ILE A 40 2.80 -7.94 -0.32
C ILE A 40 3.04 -6.70 -1.12
N LYS A 41 2.01 -5.87 -1.21
CA LYS A 41 2.17 -4.51 -1.66
C LYS A 41 2.41 -3.57 -0.50
N LEU A 42 3.53 -2.85 -0.53
CA LEU A 42 3.71 -1.67 0.30
C LEU A 42 2.94 -0.46 -0.26
N GLY A 43 2.30 0.30 0.63
CA GLY A 43 1.69 1.60 0.32
C GLY A 43 0.20 1.71 0.66
N LEU A 44 -0.22 1.16 1.80
CA LEU A 44 -1.63 1.06 2.17
C LEU A 44 -2.00 1.97 3.35
N ARG A 45 -1.20 3.02 3.59
CA ARG A 45 -1.68 4.21 4.32
C ARG A 45 -2.60 5.09 3.46
N ASN A 46 -2.64 4.84 2.15
CA ASN A 46 -3.44 5.57 1.18
C ASN A 46 -4.55 4.67 0.60
N PRO A 47 -5.64 5.25 0.07
CA PRO A 47 -6.64 4.52 -0.72
C PRO A 47 -6.05 3.80 -1.95
N ILE A 48 -6.72 2.73 -2.40
CA ILE A 48 -6.32 1.94 -3.57
C ILE A 48 -7.01 2.48 -4.82
N HIS A 49 -6.22 2.95 -5.79
CA HIS A 49 -6.70 3.22 -7.15
C HIS A 49 -6.27 2.08 -8.10
N ASN A 50 -6.73 2.07 -9.34
CA ASN A 50 -6.50 0.96 -10.27
C ASN A 50 -5.03 0.82 -10.69
N GLY A 51 -4.20 1.84 -10.52
CA GLY A 51 -2.74 1.71 -10.72
C GLY A 51 -2.12 0.84 -9.63
N HIS A 52 -2.65 0.93 -8.41
CA HIS A 52 -2.27 0.03 -7.34
C HIS A 52 -2.71 -1.41 -7.64
N ALA A 53 -3.95 -1.59 -8.12
CA ALA A 53 -4.48 -2.89 -8.50
C ALA A 53 -3.70 -3.53 -9.64
N LEU A 54 -3.39 -2.76 -10.70
CA LEU A 54 -2.59 -3.21 -11.84
C LEU A 54 -1.27 -3.84 -11.41
N LEU A 55 -0.57 -3.23 -10.45
CA LEU A 55 0.69 -3.76 -9.93
C LEU A 55 0.52 -5.07 -9.15
N MET A 56 -0.53 -5.17 -8.35
CA MET A 56 -0.82 -6.38 -7.59
C MET A 56 -1.20 -7.54 -8.53
N GLN A 57 -2.00 -7.25 -9.55
CA GLN A 57 -2.37 -8.19 -10.61
C GLN A 57 -1.16 -8.62 -11.45
N ASP A 58 -0.33 -7.67 -11.88
CA ASP A 58 0.88 -7.95 -12.67
C ASP A 58 1.89 -8.78 -11.88
N THR A 59 2.07 -8.47 -10.59
CA THR A 59 2.94 -9.27 -9.72
C THR A 59 2.43 -10.70 -9.60
N LYS A 60 1.12 -10.88 -9.41
CA LYS A 60 0.51 -12.21 -9.37
C LYS A 60 0.75 -12.96 -10.67
N ARG A 61 0.54 -12.31 -11.82
CA ARG A 61 0.80 -12.88 -13.16
C ARG A 61 2.25 -13.33 -13.30
N GLN A 62 3.22 -12.48 -12.96
CA GLN A 62 4.64 -12.80 -13.01
C GLN A 62 5.01 -14.00 -12.14
N LEU A 63 4.38 -14.16 -10.97
CA LEU A 63 4.61 -15.33 -10.11
C LEU A 63 4.01 -16.61 -10.69
N LEU A 64 2.82 -16.54 -11.29
CA LEU A 64 2.26 -17.68 -12.01
C LEU A 64 3.19 -18.12 -13.16
N GLU A 65 3.75 -17.17 -13.90
CA GLU A 65 4.74 -17.41 -14.98
C GLU A 65 6.03 -18.03 -14.45
N ARG A 66 6.45 -17.67 -13.24
CA ARG A 66 7.58 -18.29 -12.52
C ARG A 66 7.26 -19.68 -11.95
N GLY A 67 6.06 -20.21 -12.16
CA GLY A 67 5.66 -21.55 -11.76
C GLY A 67 4.99 -21.65 -10.39
N PHE A 68 4.79 -20.54 -9.67
CA PHE A 68 4.03 -20.55 -8.42
C PHE A 68 2.56 -20.89 -8.71
N LYS A 69 1.99 -21.86 -8.00
CA LYS A 69 0.65 -22.38 -8.32
C LYS A 69 -0.48 -21.55 -7.71
N LYS A 70 -0.26 -20.98 -6.53
CA LYS A 70 -1.27 -20.23 -5.76
C LYS A 70 -0.64 -19.00 -5.07
N PRO A 71 -0.19 -17.98 -5.83
CA PRO A 71 0.21 -16.73 -5.23
C PRO A 71 -0.99 -16.04 -4.57
N VAL A 72 -0.83 -15.66 -3.30
CA VAL A 72 -1.83 -14.97 -2.48
C VAL A 72 -1.35 -13.55 -2.23
N LEU A 73 -2.23 -12.56 -2.42
CA LEU A 73 -1.97 -11.18 -2.08
C LEU A 73 -2.28 -10.94 -0.59
N LEU A 74 -1.30 -10.49 0.20
CA LEU A 74 -1.57 -9.91 1.52
C LEU A 74 -1.72 -8.39 1.37
N LEU A 75 -2.97 -7.95 1.29
CA LEU A 75 -3.35 -6.54 1.32
C LEU A 75 -3.33 -6.07 2.78
N HIS A 76 -2.27 -5.34 3.14
CA HIS A 76 -1.89 -5.11 4.54
C HIS A 76 -1.87 -3.61 4.97
N PRO A 77 -3.01 -2.89 4.95
CA PRO A 77 -3.10 -1.50 5.40
C PRO A 77 -2.52 -1.26 6.79
N LEU A 78 -1.80 -0.15 6.94
CA LEU A 78 -1.34 0.32 8.24
C LEU A 78 -2.53 0.87 9.03
N GLY A 79 -2.64 0.47 10.30
CA GLY A 79 -3.73 0.84 11.19
C GLY A 79 -3.32 1.41 12.54
N GLY A 80 -2.02 1.55 12.82
CA GLY A 80 -1.57 2.38 13.93
C GLY A 80 -1.75 3.88 13.63
N TRP A 81 -1.11 4.72 14.44
CA TRP A 81 -1.14 6.18 14.26
C TRP A 81 -0.70 6.60 12.84
N THR A 82 -1.40 7.58 12.28
CA THR A 82 -1.10 8.27 11.01
C THR A 82 -1.30 9.77 11.22
N LYS A 83 -0.62 10.60 10.43
CA LYS A 83 -0.77 12.07 10.47
C LYS A 83 -2.18 12.51 10.08
N ASP A 84 -2.57 13.70 10.52
CA ASP A 84 -3.97 14.17 10.51
C ASP A 84 -4.59 14.33 9.11
N ASP A 85 -3.79 14.60 8.08
CA ASP A 85 -4.27 14.76 6.70
C ASP A 85 -4.29 13.45 5.89
N ASP A 86 -3.93 12.31 6.49
CA ASP A 86 -4.13 11.00 5.87
C ASP A 86 -5.59 10.53 6.04
N VAL A 87 -6.06 9.71 5.10
CA VAL A 87 -7.43 9.15 5.16
C VAL A 87 -7.54 8.19 6.37
N PRO A 88 -8.53 8.38 7.27
CA PRO A 88 -8.71 7.54 8.44
C PRO A 88 -8.85 6.05 8.10
N LEU A 89 -8.38 5.18 8.99
CA LEU A 89 -8.41 3.73 8.81
C LEU A 89 -9.81 3.18 8.48
N PRO A 90 -10.91 3.55 9.16
CA PRO A 90 -12.24 3.02 8.83
C PRO A 90 -12.65 3.31 7.39
N ILE A 91 -12.34 4.52 6.89
CA ILE A 91 -12.63 4.94 5.52
C ILE A 91 -11.78 4.15 4.52
N ARG A 92 -10.49 3.96 4.79
CA ARG A 92 -9.61 3.12 3.96
C ARG A 92 -10.09 1.68 3.92
N MET A 93 -10.48 1.10 5.05
CA MET A 93 -10.99 -0.27 5.11
C MET A 93 -12.28 -0.44 4.30
N ALA A 94 -13.23 0.49 4.43
CA ALA A 94 -14.44 0.50 3.60
C ALA A 94 -14.10 0.61 2.10
N GLN A 95 -13.17 1.50 1.75
CA GLN A 95 -12.71 1.68 0.38
C GLN A 95 -12.03 0.41 -0.18
N HIS A 96 -11.17 -0.25 0.60
CA HIS A 96 -10.52 -1.50 0.20
C HIS A 96 -11.53 -2.65 0.06
N GLN A 97 -12.53 -2.71 0.94
CA GLN A 97 -13.61 -3.68 0.85
C GLN A 97 -14.43 -3.49 -0.44
N ALA A 98 -14.74 -2.25 -0.83
CA ALA A 98 -15.41 -1.96 -2.11
C ALA A 98 -14.57 -2.43 -3.32
N VAL A 99 -13.25 -2.22 -3.29
CA VAL A 99 -12.34 -2.74 -4.34
C VAL A 99 -12.39 -4.28 -4.41
N LEU A 100 -12.45 -4.98 -3.28
CA LEU A 100 -12.57 -6.43 -3.26
C LEU A 100 -13.95 -6.91 -3.75
N ASP A 101 -15.03 -6.26 -3.32
CA ASP A 101 -16.41 -6.59 -3.69
C ASP A 101 -16.65 -6.44 -5.20
N SER A 102 -15.96 -5.49 -5.83
CA SER A 102 -16.03 -5.26 -7.29
C SER A 102 -15.30 -6.31 -8.13
N GLY A 103 -14.44 -7.13 -7.52
CA GLY A 103 -13.57 -8.06 -8.25
C GLY A 103 -12.35 -7.43 -8.91
N VAL A 104 -12.08 -6.12 -8.73
CA VAL A 104 -10.80 -5.49 -9.16
C VAL A 104 -9.62 -6.22 -8.52
N LEU A 105 -9.74 -6.60 -7.25
CA LEU A 105 -8.89 -7.60 -6.63
C LEU A 105 -9.74 -8.81 -6.26
N LYS A 106 -9.24 -10.00 -6.56
CA LYS A 106 -9.96 -11.25 -6.39
C LYS A 106 -9.95 -11.66 -4.92
N ARG A 107 -11.13 -11.96 -4.37
CA ARG A 107 -11.27 -12.27 -2.94
C ARG A 107 -10.71 -13.64 -2.59
N GLU A 108 -10.77 -14.58 -3.53
CA GLU A 108 -10.27 -15.94 -3.40
C GLU A 108 -8.74 -16.03 -3.23
N ASP A 109 -8.02 -15.00 -3.63
CA ASP A 109 -6.56 -14.95 -3.58
C ASP A 109 -6.01 -13.72 -2.85
N THR A 110 -6.86 -13.00 -2.10
CA THR A 110 -6.47 -11.80 -1.34
C THR A 110 -6.85 -11.91 0.12
N ILE A 111 -5.86 -11.77 1.00
CA ILE A 111 -6.03 -11.61 2.44
C ILE A 111 -5.99 -10.11 2.75
N LEU A 112 -7.06 -9.58 3.34
CA LEU A 112 -7.11 -8.22 3.88
C LEU A 112 -6.91 -8.26 5.40
N ALA A 113 -5.79 -7.69 5.86
CA ALA A 113 -5.41 -7.64 7.27
C ALA A 113 -4.85 -6.26 7.65
N ILE A 114 -4.96 -5.86 8.92
CA ILE A 114 -4.45 -4.58 9.38
C ILE A 114 -3.08 -4.75 10.04
N PHE A 115 -2.10 -3.97 9.59
CA PHE A 115 -0.77 -3.90 10.20
C PHE A 115 -0.81 -2.88 11.36
N PRO A 116 -0.61 -3.29 12.62
CA PRO A 116 -0.91 -2.45 13.79
C PRO A 116 0.17 -1.39 14.11
N SER A 117 1.29 -1.38 13.38
CA SER A 117 2.36 -0.40 13.62
C SER A 117 1.89 1.04 13.40
N PRO A 118 2.35 2.00 14.21
CA PRO A 118 2.33 3.41 13.84
C PRO A 118 3.11 3.66 12.54
N MET A 119 2.71 4.69 11.80
CA MET A 119 3.44 5.24 10.66
C MET A 119 4.40 6.33 11.13
N MET A 120 5.69 6.17 10.86
CA MET A 120 6.72 7.15 11.28
C MET A 120 7.00 8.20 10.19
N TYR A 121 6.62 7.92 8.94
CA TYR A 121 6.95 8.72 7.76
C TYR A 121 8.47 8.86 7.56
N ALA A 122 9.22 7.81 7.91
CA ALA A 122 10.70 7.83 7.93
C ALA A 122 11.36 7.18 6.70
N GLY A 123 10.64 7.15 5.57
CA GLY A 123 11.22 6.86 4.25
C GLY A 123 12.03 5.56 4.17
N PRO A 124 13.28 5.61 3.64
CA PRO A 124 14.17 4.45 3.50
C PRO A 124 14.47 3.66 4.79
N THR A 125 14.35 4.29 5.96
CA THR A 125 14.53 3.60 7.25
C THR A 125 13.28 2.81 7.61
N GLU A 126 12.10 3.43 7.52
CA GLU A 126 10.84 2.78 7.89
C GLU A 126 10.42 1.69 6.89
N VAL A 127 10.74 1.84 5.61
CA VAL A 127 10.41 0.81 4.61
C VAL A 127 11.07 -0.54 4.93
N GLN A 128 12.24 -0.55 5.58
CA GLN A 128 12.90 -1.77 6.05
C GLN A 128 12.09 -2.44 7.16
N TRP A 129 11.59 -1.66 8.13
CA TRP A 129 10.67 -2.16 9.17
C TRP A 129 9.41 -2.77 8.54
N HIS A 130 8.81 -2.07 7.57
CA HIS A 130 7.63 -2.54 6.87
C HIS A 130 7.88 -3.85 6.11
N ALA A 131 9.06 -4.02 5.51
CA ALA A 131 9.46 -5.25 4.84
C ALA A 131 9.73 -6.39 5.83
N LYS A 132 10.49 -6.12 6.89
CA LYS A 132 10.83 -7.10 7.93
C LYS A 132 9.60 -7.63 8.65
N ALA A 133 8.66 -6.77 9.04
CA ALA A 133 7.42 -7.17 9.69
C ALA A 133 6.58 -8.11 8.80
N ARG A 134 6.62 -7.86 7.49
CA ARG A 134 5.90 -8.63 6.48
C ARG A 134 6.58 -9.97 6.19
N MET A 135 7.91 -10.00 6.13
CA MET A 135 8.68 -11.25 6.09
C MET A 135 8.37 -12.12 7.31
N ASN A 136 8.33 -11.54 8.51
CA ASN A 136 7.96 -12.25 9.74
C ASN A 136 6.48 -12.73 9.73
N ALA A 137 5.62 -12.12 8.93
CA ALA A 137 4.24 -12.56 8.69
C ALA A 137 4.12 -13.65 7.60
N GLY A 138 5.24 -14.15 7.07
CA GLY A 138 5.28 -15.22 6.06
C GLY A 138 5.36 -14.75 4.61
N ALA A 139 5.62 -13.47 4.36
CA ALA A 139 5.78 -12.96 3.00
C ALA A 139 7.06 -13.45 2.33
N ASN A 140 6.97 -13.81 1.05
CA ASN A 140 8.13 -14.13 0.22
C ASN A 140 8.47 -13.03 -0.78
N PHE A 141 7.48 -12.22 -1.16
CA PHE A 141 7.61 -11.17 -2.15
C PHE A 141 7.13 -9.83 -1.60
N TYR A 142 7.86 -8.76 -1.90
CA TYR A 142 7.57 -7.43 -1.41
C TYR A 142 7.65 -6.38 -2.52
N ILE A 143 6.51 -5.82 -2.90
CA ILE A 143 6.39 -4.76 -3.91
C ILE A 143 6.69 -3.42 -3.23
N VAL A 144 7.73 -2.73 -3.71
CA VAL A 144 8.13 -1.40 -3.22
C VAL A 144 8.01 -0.33 -4.31
N GLY A 145 7.18 0.68 -4.01
CA GLY A 145 6.92 1.86 -4.85
C GLY A 145 8.01 2.92 -4.86
N ARG A 146 7.74 4.02 -5.58
CA ARG A 146 8.47 5.30 -5.44
C ARG A 146 8.13 5.91 -4.06
N ASP A 147 9.14 6.49 -3.43
CA ASP A 147 9.06 7.22 -2.16
C ASP A 147 8.31 6.44 -1.06
N PRO A 148 8.68 5.17 -0.80
CA PRO A 148 7.99 4.35 0.17
C PRO A 148 8.20 4.94 1.57
N ALA A 149 7.12 5.02 2.34
CA ALA A 149 7.11 5.64 3.66
C ALA A 149 7.54 7.12 3.70
N GLY A 150 7.73 7.78 2.56
CA GLY A 150 8.09 9.19 2.51
C GLY A 150 6.91 10.14 2.69
N MET A 151 7.21 11.43 2.74
CA MET A 151 6.26 12.53 2.73
C MET A 151 6.95 13.79 2.20
N PRO A 152 6.18 14.83 1.79
CA PRO A 152 6.76 16.13 1.54
C PRO A 152 7.52 16.66 2.75
N HIS A 153 8.61 17.38 2.52
CA HIS A 153 9.30 18.10 3.57
C HIS A 153 8.36 19.17 4.16
N PRO A 154 8.31 19.37 5.49
CA PRO A 154 7.46 20.40 6.11
C PRO A 154 7.70 21.80 5.53
N ASP A 155 8.96 22.13 5.25
CA ASP A 155 9.35 23.23 4.38
C ASP A 155 9.53 22.74 2.93
N LYS A 156 8.56 23.05 2.07
CA LYS A 156 8.54 22.60 0.66
C LYS A 156 9.68 23.17 -0.17
N GLN A 157 10.37 24.22 0.29
CA GLN A 157 11.45 24.86 -0.45
C GLN A 157 12.81 24.25 -0.11
N MET A 158 12.91 23.44 0.96
CA MET A 158 14.17 22.87 1.40
C MET A 158 14.80 21.93 0.37
N TYR A 159 13.99 21.20 -0.40
CA TYR A 159 14.45 20.28 -1.45
C TYR A 159 13.79 20.60 -2.80
N PRO A 160 14.50 20.38 -3.93
CA PRO A 160 14.00 20.77 -5.26
C PRO A 160 12.66 20.14 -5.67
N ASP A 161 12.37 18.92 -5.20
CA ASP A 161 11.11 18.22 -5.48
C ASP A 161 10.11 18.29 -4.32
N GLY A 162 10.46 19.03 -3.26
CA GLY A 162 9.68 19.21 -2.05
C GLY A 162 9.49 17.95 -1.19
N ASN A 163 10.17 16.83 -1.51
CA ASN A 163 10.07 15.58 -0.76
C ASN A 163 11.16 15.47 0.31
N LEU A 164 10.84 14.82 1.43
CA LEU A 164 11.80 14.55 2.51
C LEU A 164 12.88 13.53 2.10
N TYR A 165 12.57 12.68 1.11
CA TYR A 165 13.44 11.63 0.62
C TYR A 165 13.42 11.57 -0.91
N ASP A 166 14.55 11.15 -1.49
CA ASP A 166 14.59 10.77 -2.89
C ASP A 166 13.69 9.55 -3.14
N GLY A 167 12.84 9.66 -4.15
CA GLY A 167 11.81 8.64 -4.43
C GLY A 167 12.34 7.26 -4.80
N THR A 168 13.63 7.10 -5.10
CA THR A 168 14.26 5.81 -5.43
C THR A 168 14.95 5.17 -4.23
N HIS A 169 15.32 5.95 -3.21
CA HIS A 169 16.16 5.50 -2.10
C HIS A 169 15.58 4.30 -1.36
N GLY A 170 14.29 4.29 -1.05
CA GLY A 170 13.69 3.18 -0.31
C GLY A 170 13.80 1.84 -1.02
N SER A 171 13.62 1.82 -2.36
CA SER A 171 13.78 0.59 -3.15
C SER A 171 15.24 0.11 -3.24
N ARG A 172 16.19 1.06 -3.31
CA ARG A 172 17.63 0.76 -3.34
C ARG A 172 18.11 0.24 -2.00
N VAL A 173 17.73 0.89 -0.91
CA VAL A 173 18.07 0.50 0.46
C VAL A 173 17.52 -0.89 0.78
N LEU A 174 16.27 -1.20 0.43
CA LEU A 174 15.71 -2.53 0.66
C LEU A 174 16.50 -3.66 -0.01
N LYS A 175 17.06 -3.43 -1.20
CA LYS A 175 17.86 -4.45 -1.92
C LYS A 175 19.21 -4.73 -1.25
N LEU A 176 19.70 -3.81 -0.42
CA LEU A 176 20.99 -3.89 0.26
C LEU A 176 20.83 -4.16 1.77
N ALA A 177 19.60 -4.15 2.29
CA ALA A 177 19.32 -4.28 3.71
C ALA A 177 19.59 -5.71 4.19
N GLN A 178 20.37 -5.82 5.26
CA GLN A 178 20.70 -7.10 5.90
C GLN A 178 19.48 -7.68 6.65
N GLY A 179 19.35 -9.01 6.67
CA GLY A 179 18.28 -9.68 7.41
C GLY A 179 16.92 -9.70 6.70
N LEU A 180 16.90 -9.42 5.39
CA LEU A 180 15.75 -9.58 4.50
C LEU A 180 15.96 -10.70 3.46
N ASP A 181 16.90 -11.61 3.70
CA ASP A 181 17.37 -12.61 2.73
C ASP A 181 16.28 -13.56 2.23
N ASN A 182 15.22 -13.76 3.03
CA ASN A 182 14.06 -14.59 2.69
C ASN A 182 12.91 -13.82 2.01
N LEU A 183 13.13 -12.56 1.65
CA LEU A 183 12.13 -11.67 1.05
C LEU A 183 12.65 -11.09 -0.27
N GLU A 184 12.06 -11.49 -1.38
CA GLU A 184 12.39 -10.94 -2.69
C GLU A 184 11.73 -9.57 -2.88
N ILE A 185 12.56 -8.54 -3.13
CA ILE A 185 12.10 -7.18 -3.35
C ILE A 185 11.74 -6.98 -4.82
N LEU A 186 10.46 -6.80 -5.09
CA LEU A 186 9.93 -6.55 -6.43
C LEU A 186 9.86 -5.04 -6.69
N PRO A 187 10.61 -4.51 -7.68
CA PRO A 187 10.58 -3.10 -8.00
C PRO A 187 9.22 -2.72 -8.61
N PHE A 188 8.73 -1.56 -8.23
CA PHE A 188 7.51 -1.00 -8.79
C PHE A 188 7.73 -0.50 -10.23
N ARG A 189 6.79 -0.84 -11.09
CA ARG A 189 6.66 -0.24 -12.41
C ARG A 189 5.72 0.96 -12.31
N VAL A 190 6.14 2.09 -12.86
CA VAL A 190 5.32 3.31 -12.83
C VAL A 190 4.01 3.05 -13.56
N ALA A 191 2.88 3.20 -12.87
CA ALA A 191 1.54 3.12 -13.46
C ALA A 191 0.91 4.52 -13.53
N ALA A 192 0.32 4.84 -14.67
CA ALA A 192 -0.35 6.10 -14.93
C ALA A 192 -1.65 5.85 -15.72
N TYR A 193 -2.53 6.84 -15.76
CA TYR A 193 -3.79 6.74 -16.49
C TYR A 193 -3.52 6.96 -17.98
N ASP A 194 -3.74 5.94 -18.82
CA ASP A 194 -3.63 6.05 -20.27
C ASP A 194 -4.97 6.54 -20.83
N ARG A 195 -4.95 7.76 -21.39
CA ARG A 195 -6.13 8.40 -21.98
C ARG A 195 -6.64 7.68 -23.23
N SER A 196 -5.76 6.97 -23.94
CA SER A 196 -6.13 6.25 -25.17
C SER A 196 -6.96 5.00 -24.89
N THR A 197 -6.74 4.35 -23.75
CA THR A 197 -7.45 3.12 -23.34
C THR A 197 -8.43 3.34 -22.19
N ALA A 198 -8.54 4.57 -21.68
CA ALA A 198 -9.36 4.94 -20.53
C ALA A 198 -9.14 4.02 -19.31
N SER A 199 -7.88 3.70 -19.02
CA SER A 199 -7.52 2.74 -17.97
C SER A 199 -6.13 2.99 -17.41
N MET A 200 -5.83 2.39 -16.26
CA MET A 200 -4.47 2.42 -15.70
C MET A 200 -3.57 1.45 -16.47
N ALA A 201 -2.42 1.94 -16.90
CA ALA A 201 -1.41 1.14 -17.61
C ALA A 201 0.00 1.47 -17.10
N PHE A 202 0.96 0.60 -17.41
CA PHE A 202 2.37 0.88 -17.13
C PHE A 202 2.85 1.99 -18.05
N PHE A 203 3.53 2.98 -17.48
CA PHE A 203 4.00 4.15 -18.19
C PHE A 203 5.03 3.78 -19.25
N GLU A 204 4.82 4.29 -20.47
CA GLU A 204 5.72 4.10 -21.61
C GLU A 204 6.27 5.45 -22.07
N PRO A 205 7.60 5.71 -21.94
CA PRO A 205 8.18 6.99 -22.30
C PRO A 205 7.95 7.41 -23.76
N LYS A 206 7.82 6.45 -24.67
CA LYS A 206 7.57 6.68 -26.10
C LYS A 206 6.17 7.24 -26.40
N ARG A 207 5.22 7.06 -25.49
CA ARG A 207 3.82 7.50 -25.61
C ARG A 207 3.43 8.42 -24.44
N LYS A 208 4.39 9.16 -23.87
CA LYS A 208 4.23 9.90 -22.61
C LYS A 208 3.04 10.86 -22.61
N GLU A 209 2.73 11.42 -23.78
CA GLU A 209 1.61 12.32 -24.05
C GLU A 209 0.23 11.66 -23.92
N ASN A 210 0.15 10.33 -23.92
CA ASN A 210 -1.09 9.61 -23.65
C ASN A 210 -1.34 9.39 -22.15
N PHE A 211 -0.31 9.53 -21.33
CA PHE A 211 -0.38 9.26 -19.90
C PHE A 211 -0.69 10.50 -19.06
N GLU A 212 -1.47 10.28 -18.02
CA GLU A 212 -1.79 11.27 -17.00
C GLU A 212 -1.41 10.76 -15.60
N PHE A 213 -0.65 11.57 -14.87
CA PHE A 213 -0.30 11.30 -13.48
C PHE A 213 -1.28 12.02 -12.55
N ILE A 214 -2.17 11.26 -11.93
CA ILE A 214 -3.11 11.77 -10.94
C ILE A 214 -2.48 11.61 -9.56
N SER A 215 -1.96 12.71 -9.01
CA SER A 215 -1.35 12.73 -7.68
C SER A 215 -2.40 12.58 -6.57
N GLY A 216 -1.98 12.20 -5.37
CA GLY A 216 -2.86 12.19 -4.20
C GLY A 216 -3.48 13.55 -3.91
N THR A 217 -2.74 14.64 -4.16
CA THR A 217 -3.28 16.01 -4.05
C THR A 217 -4.37 16.27 -5.08
N LYS A 218 -4.17 15.91 -6.36
CA LYS A 218 -5.19 16.05 -7.41
C LYS A 218 -6.44 15.23 -7.08
N MET A 219 -6.26 13.98 -6.65
CA MET A 219 -7.34 13.09 -6.21
C MET A 219 -8.14 13.71 -5.05
N ARG A 220 -7.46 14.29 -4.05
CA ARG A 220 -8.12 15.00 -2.94
C ARG A 220 -8.92 16.20 -3.42
N THR A 221 -8.35 17.01 -4.30
CA THR A 221 -9.05 18.17 -4.88
C THR A 221 -10.32 17.72 -5.58
N LEU A 222 -10.25 16.70 -6.45
CA LEU A 222 -11.41 16.13 -7.14
C LEU A 222 -12.51 15.70 -6.16
N ALA A 223 -12.13 14.96 -5.10
CA ALA A 223 -13.08 14.52 -4.09
C ALA A 223 -13.75 15.68 -3.34
N LYS A 224 -12.96 16.72 -3.00
CA LYS A 224 -13.43 17.92 -2.32
C LYS A 224 -14.36 18.77 -3.18
N THR A 225 -14.11 18.87 -4.49
CA THR A 225 -14.95 19.62 -5.43
C THR A 225 -16.15 18.83 -5.95
N GLY A 226 -16.32 17.58 -5.51
CA GLY A 226 -17.38 16.69 -5.99
C GLY A 226 -17.20 16.26 -7.45
N THR A 227 -15.99 16.38 -8.00
CA THR A 227 -15.66 16.00 -9.37
C THR A 227 -15.13 14.57 -9.39
N ASN A 228 -15.63 13.72 -10.29
CA ASN A 228 -15.13 12.36 -10.43
C ASN A 228 -13.76 12.33 -11.14
N PRO A 229 -12.86 11.39 -10.79
CA PRO A 229 -11.69 11.12 -11.59
C PRO A 229 -12.09 10.51 -12.93
N PRO A 230 -11.16 10.43 -13.90
CA PRO A 230 -11.40 9.72 -15.14
C PRO A 230 -11.88 8.28 -14.90
N ILE A 231 -12.81 7.81 -15.73
CA ILE A 231 -13.31 6.43 -15.71
C ILE A 231 -12.12 5.48 -15.78
N GLY A 232 -12.09 4.45 -14.94
CA GLY A 232 -10.99 3.48 -14.93
C GLY A 232 -9.79 3.88 -14.06
N PHE A 233 -9.74 5.10 -13.49
CA PHE A 233 -8.72 5.46 -12.49
C PHE A 233 -8.92 4.73 -11.15
N MET A 234 -10.15 4.65 -10.66
CA MET A 234 -10.53 3.98 -9.42
C MET A 234 -11.91 3.35 -9.60
N GLU A 235 -12.18 2.27 -8.87
CA GLU A 235 -13.50 1.65 -8.84
C GLU A 235 -14.56 2.65 -8.32
N PRO A 236 -15.75 2.75 -8.95
CA PRO A 236 -16.75 3.77 -8.62
C PRO A 236 -17.22 3.78 -7.16
N LYS A 237 -17.54 2.63 -6.56
CA LYS A 237 -18.01 2.55 -5.16
C LYS A 237 -16.91 2.93 -4.18
N ALA A 238 -15.68 2.51 -4.44
CA ALA A 238 -14.49 2.88 -3.72
C ALA A 238 -14.22 4.40 -3.81
N TRP A 239 -14.43 5.01 -4.98
CA TRP A 239 -14.35 6.45 -5.15
C TRP A 239 -15.44 7.17 -4.35
N GLN A 240 -16.67 6.68 -4.39
CA GLN A 240 -17.80 7.27 -3.66
C GLN A 240 -17.51 7.36 -2.15
N ILE A 241 -16.96 6.30 -1.54
CA ILE A 241 -16.57 6.29 -0.12
C ILE A 241 -15.56 7.42 0.19
N LEU A 242 -14.59 7.65 -0.71
CA LEU A 242 -13.63 8.74 -0.54
C LEU A 242 -14.28 10.11 -0.72
N ALA A 243 -15.13 10.27 -1.75
CA ALA A 243 -15.82 11.52 -2.02
C ALA A 243 -16.73 11.92 -0.86
N GLU A 244 -17.48 10.98 -0.28
CA GLU A 244 -18.31 11.19 0.91
C GLU A 244 -17.46 11.61 2.12
N TYR A 245 -16.34 10.92 2.37
CA TYR A 245 -15.40 11.31 3.41
C TYR A 245 -14.90 12.76 3.22
N TYR A 246 -14.37 13.11 2.03
CA TYR A 246 -13.83 14.45 1.81
C TYR A 246 -14.91 15.54 1.85
N LYS A 247 -16.15 15.24 1.46
CA LYS A 247 -17.29 16.17 1.63
C LYS A 247 -17.59 16.40 3.11
N SER A 248 -17.60 15.35 3.94
CA SER A 248 -17.86 15.47 5.38
C SER A 248 -16.81 16.31 6.11
N VAL A 249 -15.56 16.29 5.64
CA VAL A 249 -14.45 17.09 6.19
C VAL A 249 -14.57 18.58 5.81
N ILE A 250 -15.26 18.93 4.72
CA ILE A 250 -15.47 20.34 4.32
C ILE A 250 -16.67 20.97 5.04
N GLN A 251 -17.65 20.16 5.41
CA GLN A 251 -18.89 20.60 6.05
C GLN A 251 -18.74 20.85 7.56
N ASN A 252 -17.66 20.35 8.16
CA ASN A 252 -17.26 20.58 9.55
C ASN A 252 -16.11 21.58 9.62
#